data_AF-A0A2J6X2Z7-F1
#
_entry.id   AF-A0A2J6X2Z7-F1
#
_cell.length_a   1.000
_cell.length_b   1.000
_cell.length_c   1.000
_cell.angle_alpha   90.00
_cell.angle_beta   90.00
_cell.angle_gamma   90.00
#
_symmetry.space_group_name_H-M   'P 1'
#
loop_
_entity.id
_entity.type
_entity.pdbx_description
1 polymer ?
#
loop_
_entity_poly.entity_id
_entity_poly.type
_entity_poly.pdbx_seq_one_letter_code
_entity_poly.pdbx_strand_id
1 'polypeptide(L)'
;MFPFAELFLSPLGVGIIILMLLIEWQAMVQIKWQPLFRSLGDVVVASAVSSVVIVLLSRLLLTLENPLFVIVAAFAVAVIVEGFVLMLIRKRKAAASYMAALIANAVSFIFLLIFYLSFLAI
;
A
#
# COMPACT_ATOMS: atom_id res chain seq x y z
N MET A 1 17.39 2.24 17.53
CA MET A 1 16.13 2.07 16.78
C MET A 1 16.00 3.27 15.87
N PHE A 2 16.10 3.07 14.55
CA PHE A 2 15.85 4.16 13.60
C PHE A 2 14.41 4.67 13.85
N PRO A 3 14.15 5.97 13.98
CA PRO A 3 12.83 6.46 14.33
C PRO A 3 11.95 6.41 13.09
N PHE A 4 11.47 5.21 12.77
CA PHE A 4 10.66 4.91 11.59
C PHE A 4 9.40 5.79 11.52
N ALA A 5 8.84 6.16 12.69
CA ALA A 5 7.72 7.08 12.80
C ALA A 5 8.09 8.54 12.44
N GLU A 6 9.28 9.00 12.82
CA GLU A 6 9.75 10.34 12.46
C GLU A 6 10.07 10.45 10.97
N LEU A 7 10.53 9.35 10.36
CA LEU A 7 10.74 9.28 8.92
C LEU A 7 9.45 9.55 8.15
N PHE A 8 8.32 8.94 8.54
CA PHE A 8 7.02 9.13 7.87
C PHE A 8 6.43 10.55 8.04
N LEU A 9 6.78 11.25 9.12
CA LEU A 9 6.37 12.64 9.34
C LEU A 9 7.34 13.65 8.70
N SER A 10 8.52 13.20 8.29
CA SER A 10 9.49 14.03 7.57
C SER A 10 9.06 14.29 6.13
N PRO A 11 9.57 15.35 5.47
CA PRO A 11 9.34 15.60 4.05
C PRO A 11 9.69 14.40 3.16
N LEU A 12 10.71 13.61 3.55
CA LEU A 12 11.12 12.40 2.83
C LEU A 12 10.05 11.30 2.95
N GLY A 13 9.51 11.07 4.14
CA GLY A 13 8.45 10.07 4.36
C GLY A 13 7.16 10.41 3.63
N VAL A 14 6.75 11.69 3.67
CA VAL A 14 5.60 12.16 2.89
C VAL A 14 5.86 11.97 1.39
N GLY A 15 7.07 12.27 0.92
CA GLY A 15 7.48 12.02 -0.47
C GLY A 15 7.37 10.54 -0.87
N ILE A 16 7.77 9.62 0.01
CA ILE A 16 7.65 8.17 -0.22
C ILE A 16 6.19 7.74 -0.30
N ILE A 17 5.34 8.23 0.59
CA ILE A 17 3.90 7.90 0.57
C ILE A 17 3.27 8.37 -0.75
N ILE A 18 3.56 9.61 -1.17
CA ILE A 18 3.08 10.15 -2.44
C ILE A 18 3.59 9.28 -3.60
N LEU A 19 4.87 8.92 -3.59
CA LEU A 19 5.46 8.08 -4.63
C LEU A 19 4.79 6.70 -4.70
N MET A 20 4.52 6.05 -3.56
CA MET A 20 3.80 4.78 -3.52
C MET A 20 2.40 4.90 -4.10
N LEU A 21 1.68 5.97 -3.77
CA LEU A 21 0.35 6.23 -4.31
C LEU A 21 0.38 6.46 -5.83
N LEU A 22 1.40 7.16 -6.33
CA LEU A 22 1.62 7.34 -7.77
C LEU A 22 1.95 6.01 -8.47
N ILE A 23 2.72 5.14 -7.83
CA ILE A 23 3.06 3.80 -8.35
C ILE A 23 1.80 2.94 -8.43
N GLU A 24 0.97 2.89 -7.38
CA GLU A 24 -0.31 2.17 -7.39
C GLU A 24 -1.24 2.69 -8.49
N TRP A 25 -1.33 4.02 -8.62
CA TRP A 25 -2.11 4.65 -9.66
C TRP A 25 -1.64 4.25 -11.06
N GLN A 26 -0.33 4.30 -11.32
CA GLN A 26 0.24 3.88 -12.61
C GLN A 26 -0.01 2.40 -12.87
N ALA A 27 0.16 1.52 -11.88
CA ALA A 27 -0.13 0.11 -12.01
C ALA A 27 -1.62 -0.13 -12.38
N MET A 28 -2.54 0.58 -11.71
CA MET A 28 -3.98 0.52 -11.99
C MET A 28 -4.34 1.00 -13.39
N VAL A 29 -3.64 2.02 -13.91
CA VAL A 29 -3.79 2.50 -15.29
C VAL A 29 -3.28 1.45 -16.28
N GLN A 30 -2.10 0.86 -16.03
CA GLN A 30 -1.48 -0.13 -16.90
C GLN A 30 -2.32 -1.41 -17.05
N ILE A 31 -2.93 -1.89 -15.96
CA ILE A 31 -3.87 -3.02 -16.00
C ILE A 31 -5.25 -2.65 -16.56
N LYS A 32 -5.44 -1.42 -17.05
CA LYS A 32 -6.68 -0.90 -17.61
C LYS A 32 -7.86 -1.01 -16.63
N TRP A 33 -7.61 -0.81 -15.32
CA TRP A 33 -8.66 -0.89 -14.31
C TRP A 33 -9.77 0.13 -14.56
N GLN A 34 -9.39 1.40 -14.77
CA GLN A 34 -10.24 2.56 -15.05
C GLN A 34 -9.48 3.64 -15.83
N PRO A 35 -10.18 4.61 -16.44
CA PRO A 35 -9.55 5.81 -17.03
C PRO A 35 -8.73 6.59 -16.00
N LEU A 36 -7.69 7.29 -16.47
CA LEU A 36 -6.63 7.92 -15.68
C LEU A 36 -7.09 8.61 -14.37
N PHE A 37 -8.04 9.55 -14.44
CA PHE A 37 -8.48 10.29 -13.26
C PHE A 37 -9.39 9.47 -12.33
N ARG A 38 -10.12 8.49 -12.87
CA ARG A 38 -10.99 7.62 -12.09
C ARG A 38 -10.20 6.55 -11.33
N SER A 39 -9.10 6.04 -11.91
CA SER A 39 -8.21 5.14 -11.19
C SER A 39 -7.49 5.84 -10.04
N LEU A 40 -7.13 7.13 -10.19
CA LEU A 40 -6.53 7.90 -9.09
C LEU A 40 -7.50 8.00 -7.90
N GLY A 41 -8.78 8.33 -8.16
CA GLY A 41 -9.79 8.39 -7.10
C GLY A 41 -10.01 7.03 -6.41
N ASP A 42 -10.05 5.94 -7.18
CA ASP A 42 -10.17 4.59 -6.64
C ASP A 42 -8.99 4.22 -5.73
N VAL A 43 -7.76 4.54 -6.17
CA VAL A 43 -6.53 4.30 -5.41
C VAL A 43 -6.52 5.15 -4.14
N VAL A 44 -6.74 6.46 -4.22
CA VAL A 44 -6.74 7.35 -3.05
C VAL A 44 -7.72 6.85 -1.97
N VAL A 45 -8.93 6.45 -2.36
CA VAL A 45 -9.92 5.92 -1.41
C VAL A 45 -9.47 4.57 -0.84
N ALA A 46 -8.98 3.66 -1.68
CA ALA A 46 -8.51 2.35 -1.25
C ALA A 46 -7.31 2.46 -0.28
N SER A 47 -6.26 3.20 -0.65
CA SER A 47 -5.07 3.40 0.17
C SER A 47 -5.41 4.18 1.46
N ALA A 48 -6.34 5.13 1.43
CA ALA A 48 -6.79 5.82 2.64
C ALA A 48 -7.46 4.87 3.63
N VAL A 49 -8.41 4.05 3.18
CA VAL A 49 -9.08 3.06 4.03
C VAL A 49 -8.08 2.00 4.54
N SER A 50 -7.20 1.53 3.66
CA SER A 50 -6.10 0.61 3.98
C SER A 50 -5.21 1.17 5.10
N SER A 51 -4.81 2.44 4.99
CA SER A 51 -3.98 3.10 6.01
C SER A 51 -4.67 3.17 7.37
N VAL A 52 -5.97 3.48 7.41
CA VAL A 52 -6.74 3.50 8.66
C VAL A 52 -6.78 2.11 9.29
N VAL A 53 -7.01 1.06 8.50
CA VAL A 53 -7.03 -0.33 9.01
C VAL A 53 -5.65 -0.75 9.52
N ILE A 54 -4.57 -0.42 8.80
CA ILE A 54 -3.20 -0.71 9.24
C ILE A 54 -2.88 0.02 10.54
N VAL A 55 -3.30 1.27 10.71
CA VAL A 55 -3.11 2.03 11.95
C VAL A 55 -3.86 1.37 13.12
N LEU A 56 -5.10 0.92 12.90
CA LEU A 56 -5.86 0.19 13.92
C LEU A 56 -5.21 -1.13 14.31
N LEU A 57 -4.60 -1.83 13.34
CA LEU A 57 -3.88 -3.08 13.55
C LEU A 57 -2.41 -2.89 13.96
N SER A 58 -1.93 -1.64 14.06
CA SER A 58 -0.51 -1.35 14.31
C SER A 58 0.01 -2.01 15.58
N ARG A 59 -0.77 -2.02 16.66
CA ARG A 59 -0.39 -2.69 17.92
C ARG A 59 -0.20 -4.20 17.73
N LEU A 60 -1.05 -4.83 16.93
CA LEU A 60 -0.94 -6.27 16.64
C LEU A 60 0.27 -6.51 15.74
N LEU A 61 0.47 -5.69 14.71
CA LEU A 61 1.62 -5.80 13.80
C LEU A 61 2.94 -5.62 14.55
N LEU A 62 3.02 -4.69 15.50
CA LEU A 62 4.21 -4.44 16.31
C LEU A 62 4.54 -5.57 17.29
N THR A 63 3.66 -6.57 17.47
CA THR A 63 4.02 -7.78 18.22
C THR A 63 4.99 -8.69 17.43
N LEU A 64 5.08 -8.48 16.11
CA LEU A 64 6.08 -9.15 15.27
C LEU A 64 7.44 -8.49 15.52
N GLU A 65 8.35 -9.21 16.18
CA GLU A 65 9.68 -8.71 16.52
C GLU A 65 10.55 -8.39 15.29
N ASN A 66 10.29 -9.07 14.17
CA ASN A 66 11.04 -8.86 12.94
C ASN A 66 10.36 -7.82 12.03
N PRO A 67 11.02 -6.69 11.71
CA PRO A 67 10.46 -5.64 10.86
C PRO A 67 10.10 -6.11 9.44
N LEU A 68 10.78 -7.13 8.90
CA LEU A 68 10.41 -7.71 7.60
C LEU A 68 9.06 -8.41 7.67
N PHE A 69 8.76 -9.12 8.77
CA PHE A 69 7.44 -9.74 8.95
C PHE A 69 6.36 -8.69 9.14
N VAL A 70 6.65 -7.57 9.82
CA VAL A 70 5.72 -6.44 9.92
C VAL A 70 5.37 -5.88 8.54
N ILE A 71 6.38 -5.64 7.69
CA ILE A 71 6.21 -5.12 6.34
C ILE A 71 5.37 -6.07 5.47
N VAL A 72 5.67 -7.37 5.50
CA VAL A 72 4.92 -8.39 4.74
C VAL A 72 3.47 -8.52 5.25
N ALA A 73 3.25 -8.49 6.57
CA ALA A 73 1.92 -8.54 7.15
C ALA A 73 1.10 -7.29 6.79
N ALA A 74 1.70 -6.11 6.84
CA ALA A 74 1.07 -4.86 6.42
C ALA A 74 0.66 -4.89 4.94
N PHE A 75 1.52 -5.46 4.08
CA PHE A 75 1.20 -5.68 2.67
C PHE A 75 0.00 -6.63 2.48
N ALA A 76 -0.02 -7.77 3.19
CA ALA A 76 -1.13 -8.70 3.10
C ALA A 76 -2.46 -8.05 3.53
N VAL A 77 -2.43 -7.27 4.62
CA VAL A 77 -3.59 -6.49 5.08
C VAL A 77 -4.01 -5.47 4.02
N ALA A 78 -3.07 -4.74 3.42
CA ALA A 78 -3.36 -3.75 2.39
C ALA A 78 -4.07 -4.37 1.18
N VAL A 79 -3.55 -5.48 0.65
CA VAL A 79 -4.17 -6.21 -0.47
C VAL A 79 -5.60 -6.65 -0.14
N ILE A 80 -5.83 -7.14 1.08
CA ILE A 80 -7.16 -7.58 1.52
C ILE A 80 -8.13 -6.40 1.59
N VAL A 81 -7.73 -5.33 2.27
CA VAL A 81 -8.58 -4.15 2.49
C VAL A 81 -8.86 -3.43 1.17
N GLU A 82 -7.83 -3.18 0.36
CA GLU A 82 -7.99 -2.49 -0.91
C GLU A 82 -8.78 -3.32 -1.92
N GLY A 83 -8.56 -4.64 -1.98
CA GLY A 83 -9.36 -5.54 -2.81
C GLY A 83 -10.85 -5.47 -2.47
N PHE A 84 -11.16 -5.41 -1.17
CA PHE A 84 -12.52 -5.24 -0.68
C PHE A 84 -13.09 -3.85 -1.01
N VAL A 85 -12.32 -2.78 -0.80
CA VAL A 85 -12.75 -1.40 -1.10
C VAL A 85 -13.02 -1.22 -2.60
N LEU A 86 -12.13 -1.71 -3.47
CA LEU A 86 -12.31 -1.68 -4.92
C LEU A 86 -13.56 -2.46 -5.36
N MET A 87 -13.83 -3.59 -4.70
CA MET A 87 -15.04 -4.37 -4.92
C MET A 87 -16.29 -3.56 -4.56
N LEU A 88 -16.29 -2.82 -3.44
CA LEU A 88 -17.40 -1.97 -3.02
C LEU A 88 -17.61 -0.77 -3.96
N ILE A 89 -16.55 -0.07 -4.34
CA ILE A 89 -16.61 1.13 -5.18
C ILE A 89 -17.18 0.78 -6.57
N ARG A 90 -16.72 -0.32 -7.17
CA ARG A 90 -17.01 -0.65 -8.58
C ARG A 90 -18.01 -1.79 -8.76
N LYS A 91 -18.43 -2.46 -7.68
CA LYS A 91 -19.34 -3.63 -7.72
C LYS A 91 -18.92 -4.69 -8.75
N ARG A 92 -17.62 -4.83 -8.97
CA ARG A 92 -17.03 -5.83 -9.88
C ARG A 92 -16.88 -7.17 -9.16
N LYS A 93 -16.61 -8.24 -9.93
CA LYS A 93 -16.30 -9.56 -9.37
C LYS A 93 -15.14 -9.45 -8.37
N ALA A 94 -15.25 -10.18 -7.26
CA ALA A 94 -14.22 -10.22 -6.22
C ALA A 94 -12.84 -10.53 -6.81
N ALA A 95 -12.73 -11.60 -7.60
CA ALA A 95 -11.47 -12.01 -8.24
C ALA A 95 -10.77 -10.87 -9.01
N ALA A 96 -11.52 -10.06 -9.76
CA ALA A 96 -10.95 -8.94 -10.52
C ALA A 96 -10.46 -7.81 -9.61
N SER A 97 -11.17 -7.54 -8.51
CA SER A 97 -10.84 -6.45 -7.57
C SER A 97 -9.63 -6.80 -6.70
N TYR A 98 -9.58 -8.05 -6.21
CA TYR A 98 -8.43 -8.56 -5.47
C TYR A 98 -7.19 -8.70 -6.36
N MET A 99 -7.35 -9.11 -7.63
CA MET A 99 -6.22 -9.17 -8.57
C MET A 99 -5.68 -7.76 -8.87
N ALA A 100 -6.55 -6.77 -9.04
CA ALA A 100 -6.14 -5.38 -9.22
C ALA A 100 -5.39 -4.84 -7.98
N ALA A 101 -5.94 -5.05 -6.78
CA ALA A 101 -5.29 -4.67 -5.52
C ALA A 101 -3.93 -5.35 -5.35
N LEU A 102 -3.84 -6.66 -5.64
CA LEU A 102 -2.60 -7.41 -5.55
C LEU A 102 -1.53 -6.84 -6.48
N ILE A 103 -1.86 -6.57 -7.74
CA ILE A 103 -0.90 -6.03 -8.70
C ILE A 103 -0.45 -4.62 -8.28
N ALA A 104 -1.38 -3.73 -7.93
CA ALA A 104 -1.05 -2.37 -7.53
C ALA A 104 -0.15 -2.35 -6.28
N ASN A 105 -0.53 -3.08 -5.24
CA ASN A 105 0.25 -3.17 -4.01
C ASN A 105 1.58 -3.87 -4.24
N ALA A 106 1.67 -4.91 -5.09
CA ALA A 106 2.92 -5.64 -5.30
C ALA A 106 4.02 -4.75 -5.87
N VAL A 107 3.68 -3.87 -6.81
CA VAL A 107 4.65 -2.94 -7.40
C VAL A 107 5.14 -1.94 -6.34
N SER A 108 4.22 -1.38 -5.55
CA SER A 108 4.56 -0.45 -4.46
C SER A 108 5.33 -1.12 -3.33
N PHE A 109 5.01 -2.37 -3.03
CA PHE A 109 5.70 -3.18 -2.03
C PHE A 109 7.14 -3.49 -2.42
N ILE A 110 7.39 -3.89 -3.67
CA ILE A 110 8.75 -4.11 -4.17
C ILE A 110 9.58 -2.84 -4.00
N PHE A 111 9.00 -1.68 -4.32
CA PHE A 111 9.67 -0.40 -4.14
C PHE A 111 9.97 -0.11 -2.66
N LEU A 112 8.99 -0.28 -1.76
CA LEU A 112 9.17 -0.12 -0.31
C LEU A 112 10.25 -1.06 0.23
N LEU A 113 10.29 -2.31 -0.24
CA LEU A 113 11.24 -3.30 0.21
C LEU A 113 12.66 -2.93 -0.23
N ILE A 114 12.85 -2.52 -1.48
CA ILE A 114 14.15 -2.03 -1.99
C ILE A 114 14.61 -0.82 -1.18
N PHE A 115 13.70 0.13 -0.93
CA PHE A 115 13.98 1.30 -0.11
C PHE A 115 14.37 0.90 1.31
N TYR A 116 13.65 -0.02 1.95
CA TYR A 116 13.99 -0.49 3.29
C TYR A 116 15.36 -1.20 3.34
N LEU A 117 15.64 -2.08 2.37
CA LEU A 117 16.88 -2.82 2.30
C LEU A 117 18.10 -1.92 2.03
N SER A 118 17.93 -0.80 1.33
CA SER A 118 19.04 0.13 1.08
C SER A 118 19.56 0.80 2.36
N PHE A 119 18.73 0.96 3.40
CA PHE A 119 19.16 1.43 4.72
C PHE A 119 19.82 0.34 5.57
N LEU A 120 19.55 -0.93 5.29
CA LEU A 120 20.22 -2.05 5.97
C LEU A 120 21.59 -2.38 5.38
N ALA A 121 21.83 -1.98 4.13
CA ALA A 121 23.10 -2.17 3.44
C ALA A 121 24.15 -1.08 3.75
N ILE A 122 23.77 -0.06 4.53
CA ILE A 122 24.62 1.06 5.01
C ILE A 122 24.83 0.88 6.50
#